data_AF-A0A8J6EEQ8-F1
#
_entry.id   AF-A0A8J6EEQ8-F1
#
_cell.length_a   1.000
_cell.length_b   1.000
_cell.length_c   1.000
_cell.angle_alpha   90.00
_cell.angle_beta   90.00
_cell.angle_gamma   90.00
#
_symmetry.space_group_name_H-M   'P 1'
#
loop_
_entity.id
_entity.type
_entity.pdbx_description
1 polymer ?
#
loop_
_entity_poly.entity_id
_entity_poly.type
_entity_poly.pdbx_seq_one_letter_code
_entity_poly.pdbx_strand_id
1 'polypeptide(L)'
;MGVTGLLILLQMLLIDVWPVTSVPFCDQTFLDHYIRSIIKEDKEMNVSCQFSRNVTVPQPSLNAEWRALQTSRQEAEIRHGFTLLLNSVPEVTTFISQCKLNVPLQRFSSNIRTMGNILQQVNKKIDPHPLEDARTLTVTTLQQFYTVYKNFLVGKYKTLVRSLCTGLGYR
;
A
#
# COMPACT_ATOMS: atom_id res chain seq x y z
N MET A 1 -32.70 30.02 35.24
CA MET A 1 -32.02 28.85 34.64
C MET A 1 -31.35 29.34 33.36
N GLY A 2 -30.03 29.58 33.34
CA GLY A 2 -29.43 30.21 32.15
C GLY A 2 -27.91 30.36 32.16
N VAL A 3 -27.29 30.42 33.34
CA VAL A 3 -25.82 30.58 33.44
C VAL A 3 -25.13 29.21 33.56
N THR A 4 -25.74 28.27 34.28
CA THR A 4 -25.21 26.91 34.47
C THR A 4 -25.20 26.08 33.18
N GLY A 5 -26.21 26.23 32.33
CA GLY A 5 -26.26 25.52 31.04
C GLY A 5 -25.22 26.02 30.05
N LEU A 6 -24.93 27.33 30.06
CA LEU A 6 -23.92 27.93 29.20
C LEU A 6 -22.51 27.52 29.61
N LEU A 7 -22.24 27.42 30.92
CA LEU A 7 -20.97 26.95 31.47
C LEU A 7 -20.70 25.47 31.15
N ILE A 8 -21.72 24.61 31.19
CA ILE A 8 -21.59 23.20 30.80
C ILE A 8 -21.30 23.06 29.30
N LEU A 9 -21.96 23.88 28.46
CA LEU A 9 -21.69 23.92 27.02
C LEU A 9 -20.27 24.45 26.72
N LEU A 10 -19.80 25.48 27.45
CA LEU A 10 -18.44 25.99 27.31
C LEU A 10 -17.39 24.97 27.77
N GLN A 11 -17.68 24.24 28.86
CA GLN A 11 -16.80 23.17 29.36
C GLN A 11 -16.73 21.99 28.38
N MET A 12 -17.84 21.62 27.72
CA MET A 12 -17.82 20.64 26.62
C MET A 12 -17.03 21.12 25.40
N LEU A 13 -17.04 22.43 25.12
CA LEU A 13 -16.25 23.03 24.03
C LEU A 13 -14.74 23.10 24.33
N LEU A 14 -14.39 23.10 25.62
CA LEU A 14 -13.02 23.19 26.16
C LEU A 14 -12.48 21.84 26.65
N ILE A 15 -13.23 20.73 26.50
CA ILE A 15 -12.60 19.41 26.56
C ILE A 15 -11.69 19.37 25.36
N ASP A 16 -10.40 19.61 25.62
CA ASP A 16 -9.32 19.37 24.69
C ASP A 16 -9.58 18.04 24.00
N VAL A 17 -10.08 18.13 22.77
CA VAL A 17 -9.96 17.05 21.81
C VAL A 17 -8.47 17.01 21.56
N TRP A 18 -7.75 16.31 22.45
CA TRP A 18 -6.41 15.85 22.19
C TRP A 18 -6.51 15.27 20.79
N PRO A 19 -5.78 15.82 19.80
CA PRO A 19 -5.81 15.24 18.49
C PRO A 19 -5.05 13.93 18.65
N VAL A 20 -5.76 12.89 19.08
CA VAL A 20 -5.39 11.50 18.85
C VAL A 20 -5.54 11.34 17.34
N THR A 21 -4.57 11.94 16.65
CA THR A 21 -4.33 11.81 15.23
C THR A 21 -3.71 10.45 14.97
N SER A 22 -4.10 9.42 15.75
CA SER A 22 -3.74 8.05 15.43
C SER A 22 -4.36 7.79 14.08
N VAL A 23 -3.57 8.01 13.04
CA VAL A 23 -3.87 7.57 11.70
C VAL A 23 -4.07 6.08 11.92
N PRO A 24 -5.31 5.53 11.80
CA PRO A 24 -5.59 4.16 12.20
C PRO A 24 -4.72 3.14 11.46
N PHE A 25 -4.04 3.59 10.40
CA PHE A 25 -3.11 2.84 9.57
C PHE A 25 -1.66 2.80 10.09
N CYS A 26 -1.30 3.58 11.10
CA CYS A 26 -0.04 3.42 11.84
C CYS A 26 -0.11 2.28 12.87
N ASP A 27 -1.31 1.72 13.10
CA ASP A 27 -1.45 0.43 13.80
C ASP A 27 -0.73 -0.66 13.01
N GLN A 28 0.40 -1.12 13.56
CA GLN A 28 1.20 -2.19 12.96
C GLN A 28 0.39 -3.49 12.83
N THR A 29 -0.58 -3.71 13.72
CA THR A 29 -1.46 -4.89 13.70
C THR A 29 -2.30 -4.92 12.44
N PHE A 30 -2.85 -3.77 12.04
CA PHE A 30 -3.62 -3.64 10.80
C PHE A 30 -2.75 -3.98 9.58
N LEU A 31 -1.57 -3.37 9.48
CA LEU A 31 -0.65 -3.59 8.35
C LEU A 31 -0.17 -5.05 8.29
N ASP A 32 0.13 -5.65 9.44
CA ASP A 32 0.58 -7.04 9.53
C ASP A 32 -0.54 -8.04 9.20
N HIS A 33 -1.76 -7.82 9.69
CA HIS A 33 -2.92 -8.63 9.32
C HIS A 33 -3.15 -8.61 7.81
N TYR A 34 -3.03 -7.42 7.23
CA TYR A 34 -3.23 -7.23 5.80
C TYR A 34 -2.18 -7.93 4.95
N ILE A 35 -0.90 -7.77 5.30
CA ILE A 35 0.21 -8.46 4.65
C ILE A 35 0.05 -9.98 4.75
N ARG A 36 -0.44 -10.49 5.88
CA ARG A 36 -0.70 -11.92 6.07
C ARG A 36 -1.74 -12.45 5.09
N SER A 37 -2.79 -11.69 4.80
CA SER A 37 -3.80 -12.07 3.78
C SER A 37 -3.15 -12.23 2.41
N ILE A 38 -2.27 -11.31 2.01
CA ILE A 38 -1.59 -11.35 0.71
C ILE A 38 -0.61 -12.52 0.61
N ILE A 39 0.13 -12.81 1.69
CA ILE A 39 1.02 -13.98 1.74
C ILE A 39 0.23 -15.29 1.57
N LYS A 40 -0.99 -15.36 2.12
CA LYS A 40 -1.85 -16.52 1.94
C LYS A 40 -2.30 -16.63 0.48
N GLU A 41 -2.72 -15.53 -0.13
CA GLU A 41 -3.14 -15.48 -1.53
C GLU A 41 -2.02 -15.91 -2.48
N ASP A 42 -0.77 -15.47 -2.29
CA ASP A 42 0.38 -15.85 -3.14
C ASP A 42 0.59 -17.37 -3.24
N LYS A 43 0.31 -18.12 -2.17
CA LYS A 43 0.41 -19.60 -2.18
C LYS A 43 -0.63 -20.26 -3.08
N GLU A 44 -1.76 -19.60 -3.30
CA GLU A 44 -2.87 -20.09 -4.12
C GLU A 44 -2.66 -19.79 -5.63
N MET A 45 -1.63 -19.00 -5.98
CA MET A 45 -1.38 -18.51 -7.35
C MET A 45 -0.37 -19.34 -8.14
N ASN A 46 0.01 -20.51 -7.63
CA ASN A 46 0.84 -21.46 -8.37
C ASN A 46 0.01 -22.22 -9.40
N VAL A 47 -0.11 -21.63 -10.58
CA VAL A 47 -0.91 -22.16 -11.70
C VAL A 47 -0.05 -22.35 -12.94
N SER A 48 -0.26 -23.43 -13.68
CA SER A 48 0.53 -23.80 -14.87
C SER A 48 0.22 -22.97 -16.14
N CYS A 49 -0.37 -21.79 -15.98
CA CYS A 49 -0.82 -20.94 -17.09
C CYS A 49 0.05 -19.68 -17.19
N GLN A 50 0.27 -19.16 -18.41
CA GLN A 50 1.11 -17.98 -18.67
C GLN A 50 0.31 -16.80 -19.24
N PHE A 51 0.75 -15.57 -18.97
CA PHE A 51 0.14 -14.38 -19.54
C PHE A 51 0.24 -14.39 -21.07
N SER A 52 -0.79 -13.88 -21.74
CA SER A 52 -0.78 -13.72 -23.20
C SER A 52 0.26 -12.69 -23.63
N ARG A 53 0.57 -11.71 -22.78
CA ARG A 53 1.62 -10.70 -22.95
C ARG A 53 2.41 -10.52 -21.66
N ASN A 54 3.68 -10.14 -21.79
CA ASN A 54 4.51 -9.83 -20.63
C ASN A 54 3.90 -8.64 -19.86
N VAL A 55 3.79 -8.79 -18.54
CA VAL A 55 3.27 -7.75 -17.66
C VAL A 55 4.43 -7.00 -17.02
N THR A 56 4.43 -5.67 -17.13
CA THR A 56 5.41 -4.82 -16.44
C THR A 56 4.96 -4.54 -15.02
N VAL A 57 5.82 -4.81 -14.05
CA VAL A 57 5.56 -4.70 -12.60
C VAL A 57 6.70 -3.94 -11.91
N PRO A 58 6.50 -3.35 -10.73
CA PRO A 58 7.57 -2.69 -10.00
C PRO A 58 8.65 -3.69 -9.55
N GLN A 59 9.90 -3.26 -9.48
CA GLN A 59 10.96 -4.04 -8.86
C GLN A 59 10.73 -4.12 -7.33
N PRO A 60 10.48 -5.31 -6.74
CA PRO A 60 10.18 -5.41 -5.31
C PRO A 60 11.40 -5.30 -4.40
N SER A 61 12.63 -5.31 -4.93
CA SER A 61 13.86 -5.42 -4.14
C SER A 61 14.07 -4.25 -3.17
N LEU A 62 14.12 -4.56 -1.88
CA LEU A 62 14.52 -3.62 -0.81
C LEU A 62 16.04 -3.74 -0.59
N ASN A 63 16.84 -2.95 -1.31
CA ASN A 63 18.30 -2.92 -1.18
C ASN A 63 18.78 -1.73 -0.33
N ALA A 64 20.09 -1.66 -0.05
CA ALA A 64 20.68 -0.58 0.73
C ALA A 64 20.55 0.78 0.02
N GLU A 65 20.71 0.81 -1.31
CA GLU A 65 20.52 2.01 -2.14
C GLU A 65 19.12 2.61 -1.93
N TRP A 66 18.08 1.77 -1.98
CA TRP A 66 16.70 2.21 -1.80
C TRP A 66 16.46 2.80 -0.41
N ARG A 67 17.03 2.20 0.64
CA ARG A 67 16.91 2.69 2.02
C ARG A 67 17.60 4.04 2.22
N ALA A 68 18.63 4.34 1.44
CA ALA A 68 19.36 5.60 1.49
C ALA A 68 18.65 6.74 0.71
N LEU A 69 17.63 6.43 -0.08
CA LEU A 69 16.84 7.44 -0.79
C LEU A 69 16.10 8.35 0.19
N GLN A 70 15.88 9.59 -0.22
CA GLN A 70 14.97 10.50 0.48
C GLN A 70 13.57 9.90 0.55
N THR A 71 12.87 10.13 1.66
CA THR A 71 11.50 9.63 1.90
C THR A 71 10.55 9.98 0.77
N SER A 72 10.69 11.18 0.18
CA SER A 72 9.91 11.62 -0.97
C SER A 72 10.13 10.78 -2.22
N ARG A 73 11.37 10.36 -2.49
CA ARG A 73 11.71 9.47 -3.60
C ARG A 73 11.26 8.03 -3.34
N GLN A 74 11.38 7.55 -2.10
CA GLN A 74 10.82 6.24 -1.70
C GLN A 74 9.30 6.19 -1.90
N GLU A 75 8.61 7.25 -1.51
CA GLU A 75 7.16 7.37 -1.71
C GLU A 75 6.79 7.42 -3.19
N ALA A 76 7.48 8.25 -3.98
CA ALA A 76 7.26 8.36 -5.42
C ALA A 76 7.39 6.99 -6.11
N GLU A 77 8.42 6.21 -5.74
CA GLU A 77 8.62 4.86 -6.26
C GLU A 77 7.51 3.90 -5.84
N ILE A 78 7.04 3.99 -4.58
CA ILE A 78 5.92 3.15 -4.10
C ILE A 78 4.62 3.48 -4.84
N ARG A 79 4.31 4.78 -5.01
CA ARG A 79 3.14 5.25 -5.75
C ARG A 79 3.18 4.78 -7.20
N HIS A 80 4.32 4.93 -7.85
CA HIS A 80 4.52 4.43 -9.20
C HIS A 80 4.30 2.91 -9.30
N GLY A 81 4.84 2.15 -8.34
CA GLY A 81 4.63 0.71 -8.30
C GLY A 81 3.16 0.31 -8.13
N PHE A 82 2.38 1.04 -7.32
CA PHE A 82 0.93 0.85 -7.25
C PHE A 82 0.23 1.17 -8.56
N THR A 83 0.63 2.23 -9.26
CA THR A 83 0.11 2.54 -10.60
C THR A 83 0.38 1.39 -11.58
N LEU A 84 1.61 0.86 -11.62
CA LEU A 84 1.95 -0.29 -12.47
C LEU A 84 1.09 -1.52 -12.16
N LEU A 85 0.95 -1.87 -10.87
CA LEU A 85 0.14 -3.00 -10.43
C LEU A 85 -1.36 -2.80 -10.77
N LEU A 86 -1.90 -1.59 -10.64
CA LEU A 86 -3.28 -1.31 -11.05
C LEU A 86 -3.45 -1.37 -12.57
N ASN A 87 -2.48 -0.86 -13.34
CA ASN A 87 -2.51 -0.87 -14.79
C ASN A 87 -2.41 -2.30 -15.37
N SER A 88 -1.84 -3.25 -14.62
CA SER A 88 -1.82 -4.66 -15.00
C SER A 88 -3.13 -5.42 -14.75
N VAL A 89 -4.09 -4.85 -14.00
CA VAL A 89 -5.36 -5.52 -13.66
C VAL A 89 -6.13 -6.02 -14.89
N PRO A 90 -6.26 -5.28 -15.99
CA PRO A 90 -6.93 -5.78 -17.19
C PRO A 90 -6.29 -7.05 -17.77
N GLU A 91 -4.96 -7.08 -17.90
CA GLU A 91 -4.23 -8.25 -18.42
C GLU A 91 -4.38 -9.46 -17.47
N VAL A 92 -4.27 -9.22 -16.15
CA VAL A 92 -4.50 -10.26 -15.14
C VAL A 92 -5.95 -10.78 -15.19
N THR A 93 -6.92 -9.92 -15.48
CA THR A 93 -8.33 -10.31 -15.65
C THR A 93 -8.49 -11.25 -16.84
N THR A 94 -7.96 -10.85 -18.00
CA THR A 94 -7.99 -11.66 -19.23
C THR A 94 -7.35 -13.02 -18.98
N PHE A 95 -6.21 -13.06 -18.30
CA PHE A 95 -5.54 -14.30 -17.92
C PHE A 95 -6.40 -15.20 -17.04
N ILE A 96 -7.00 -14.68 -15.96
CA ILE A 96 -7.86 -15.46 -15.06
C ILE A 96 -9.00 -16.11 -15.84
N SER A 97 -9.62 -15.38 -16.77
CA SER A 97 -10.68 -15.90 -17.63
C SER A 97 -10.18 -16.99 -18.60
N GLN A 98 -9.06 -16.76 -19.28
CA GLN A 98 -8.48 -17.73 -20.23
C GLN A 98 -8.07 -19.03 -19.55
N CYS A 99 -7.46 -18.92 -18.37
CA CYS A 99 -6.99 -20.05 -17.58
C CYS A 99 -8.09 -20.67 -16.70
N LYS A 100 -9.33 -20.17 -16.78
CA LYS A 100 -10.50 -20.63 -16.00
C LYS A 100 -10.22 -20.70 -14.49
N LEU A 101 -9.50 -19.71 -13.98
CA LEU A 101 -9.14 -19.64 -12.57
C LEU A 101 -10.25 -18.98 -11.75
N ASN A 102 -10.45 -19.44 -10.51
CA ASN A 102 -11.37 -18.82 -9.57
C ASN A 102 -10.59 -17.95 -8.56
N VAL A 103 -10.05 -16.82 -9.05
CA VAL A 103 -9.22 -15.90 -8.24
C VAL A 103 -9.95 -14.57 -8.05
N PRO A 104 -10.14 -14.08 -6.80
CA PRO A 104 -10.85 -12.84 -6.53
C PRO A 104 -9.99 -11.60 -6.83
N LEU A 105 -9.87 -11.22 -8.10
CA LEU A 105 -9.09 -10.05 -8.53
C LEU A 105 -9.62 -8.71 -7.98
N GLN A 106 -10.92 -8.64 -7.69
CA GLN A 106 -11.51 -7.47 -7.03
C GLN A 106 -10.82 -7.17 -5.69
N ARG A 107 -10.44 -8.21 -4.94
CA ARG A 107 -9.71 -8.07 -3.68
C ARG A 107 -8.33 -7.47 -3.91
N PHE A 108 -7.59 -7.95 -4.91
CA PHE A 108 -6.28 -7.39 -5.28
C PHE A 108 -6.35 -5.89 -5.61
N SER A 109 -7.28 -5.49 -6.49
CA SER A 109 -7.39 -4.07 -6.89
C SER A 109 -7.90 -3.17 -5.77
N SER A 110 -8.85 -3.66 -4.96
CA SER A 110 -9.28 -2.99 -3.72
C SER A 110 -8.11 -2.82 -2.77
N ASN A 111 -7.24 -3.83 -2.71
CA ASN A 111 -6.15 -3.84 -1.78
C ASN A 111 -5.10 -2.76 -2.09
N ILE A 112 -4.66 -2.70 -3.35
CA ILE A 112 -3.71 -1.67 -3.77
C ILE A 112 -4.27 -0.26 -3.59
N ARG A 113 -5.55 -0.03 -3.90
CA ARG A 113 -6.20 1.27 -3.68
C ARG A 113 -6.21 1.65 -2.20
N THR A 114 -6.55 0.71 -1.32
CA THR A 114 -6.53 0.92 0.13
C THR A 114 -5.13 1.32 0.59
N MET A 115 -4.09 0.61 0.15
CA MET A 115 -2.70 0.93 0.50
C MET A 115 -2.22 2.27 -0.07
N GLY A 116 -2.62 2.61 -1.29
CA GLY A 116 -2.37 3.93 -1.87
C GLY A 116 -3.01 5.06 -1.05
N ASN A 117 -4.25 4.86 -0.60
CA ASN A 117 -4.95 5.83 0.26
C ASN A 117 -4.27 5.97 1.62
N ILE A 118 -3.81 4.87 2.21
CA ILE A 118 -3.03 4.90 3.46
C ILE A 118 -1.78 5.75 3.28
N LEU A 119 -1.01 5.48 2.22
CA LEU A 119 0.21 6.22 1.92
C LEU A 119 -0.04 7.73 1.78
N GLN A 120 -1.11 8.11 1.07
CA GLN A 120 -1.54 9.51 0.95
C GLN A 120 -1.86 10.14 2.31
N GLN A 121 -2.50 9.39 3.21
CA GLN A 121 -2.89 9.91 4.51
C GLN A 121 -1.75 10.04 5.50
N VAL A 122 -0.78 9.10 5.48
CA VAL A 122 0.40 9.19 6.35
C VAL A 122 1.39 10.25 5.86
N ASN A 123 1.34 10.63 4.59
CA ASN A 123 2.31 11.56 3.99
C ASN A 123 1.71 12.77 3.29
N LYS A 124 0.84 13.51 4.00
CA LYS A 124 0.10 14.67 3.45
C LYS A 124 0.96 15.87 3.05
N LYS A 125 2.26 15.89 3.36
CA LYS A 125 3.13 17.08 3.29
C LYS A 125 4.30 16.96 2.31
N ILE A 126 4.44 15.84 1.60
CA ILE A 126 5.57 15.66 0.68
C ILE A 126 5.17 16.11 -0.72
N ASP A 127 5.94 17.04 -1.28
CA ASP A 127 5.83 17.42 -2.68
C ASP A 127 6.18 16.23 -3.58
N PRO A 128 5.41 15.99 -4.66
CA PRO A 128 5.68 14.89 -5.57
C PRO A 128 7.10 15.02 -6.14
N HIS A 129 7.98 14.07 -5.79
CA HIS A 129 9.30 14.01 -6.40
C HIS A 129 9.16 13.51 -7.85
N PRO A 130 9.83 14.14 -8.84
CA PRO A 130 9.90 13.61 -10.19
C PRO A 130 10.46 12.19 -10.18
N LEU A 131 9.79 11.28 -10.89
CA LEU A 131 10.18 9.88 -10.90
C LEU A 131 11.26 9.65 -11.97
N GLU A 132 12.50 9.89 -11.59
CA GLU A 132 13.66 9.45 -12.38
C GLU A 132 14.15 8.11 -11.78
N ASP A 133 14.24 7.07 -12.61
CA ASP A 133 14.85 5.77 -12.30
C ASP A 133 14.04 4.72 -11.51
N ALA A 134 12.70 4.73 -11.56
CA ALA A 134 11.93 3.63 -10.98
C ALA A 134 12.19 2.32 -11.73
N ARG A 135 12.85 1.36 -11.06
CA ARG A 135 13.18 0.07 -11.65
C ARG A 135 11.92 -0.79 -11.79
N THR A 136 11.76 -1.42 -12.95
CA THR A 136 10.65 -2.33 -13.26
C THR A 136 11.16 -3.71 -13.63
N LEU A 137 10.27 -4.71 -13.56
CA LEU A 137 10.50 -6.06 -14.04
C LEU A 137 9.37 -6.46 -15.00
N THR A 138 9.65 -7.43 -15.85
CA THR A 138 8.62 -8.09 -16.67
C THR A 138 8.35 -9.48 -16.12
N VAL A 139 7.08 -9.84 -15.97
CA VAL A 139 6.64 -11.15 -15.51
C VAL A 139 5.77 -11.83 -16.56
N THR A 140 5.84 -13.16 -16.60
CA THR A 140 5.14 -14.01 -17.59
C THR A 140 4.10 -14.92 -16.95
N THR A 141 4.07 -15.04 -15.61
CA THR A 141 3.10 -15.90 -14.90
C THR A 141 2.40 -15.16 -13.77
N LEU A 142 1.20 -15.64 -13.41
CA LEU A 142 0.45 -15.11 -12.26
C LEU A 142 1.20 -15.29 -10.94
N GLN A 143 1.94 -16.39 -10.79
CA GLN A 143 2.77 -16.62 -9.61
C GLN A 143 3.87 -15.56 -9.49
N GLN A 144 4.58 -15.25 -10.58
CA GLN A 144 5.60 -14.21 -10.59
C GLN A 144 5.00 -12.84 -10.25
N PHE A 145 3.83 -12.53 -10.83
CA PHE A 145 3.08 -11.31 -10.55
C PHE A 145 2.74 -11.17 -9.07
N TYR A 146 2.13 -12.20 -8.47
CA TYR A 146 1.77 -12.19 -7.05
C TYR A 146 2.99 -12.19 -6.13
N THR A 147 4.07 -12.87 -6.51
CA THR A 147 5.33 -12.83 -5.77
C THR A 147 5.93 -11.43 -5.76
N VAL A 148 5.92 -10.72 -6.90
CA VAL A 148 6.34 -9.32 -6.97
C VAL A 148 5.45 -8.44 -6.10
N TYR A 149 4.12 -8.55 -6.24
CA TYR A 149 3.16 -7.80 -5.43
C TYR A 149 3.39 -8.01 -3.92
N LYS A 150 3.46 -9.26 -3.47
CA LYS A 150 3.75 -9.62 -2.08
C LYS A 150 5.08 -9.03 -1.61
N ASN A 151 6.16 -9.21 -2.36
CA ASN A 151 7.48 -8.76 -1.95
C ASN A 151 7.59 -7.22 -1.92
N PHE A 152 6.92 -6.55 -2.86
CA PHE A 152 6.84 -5.09 -2.88
C PHE A 152 6.17 -4.54 -1.62
N LEU A 153 5.09 -5.21 -1.17
CA LEU A 153 4.36 -4.82 0.02
C LEU A 153 5.09 -5.15 1.32
N VAL A 154 5.61 -6.37 1.45
CA VAL A 154 6.37 -6.82 2.63
C VAL A 154 7.67 -6.02 2.78
N GLY A 155 8.30 -5.66 1.67
CA GLY A 155 9.56 -4.92 1.62
C GLY A 155 9.36 -3.40 1.71
N LYS A 156 9.26 -2.75 0.54
CA LYS A 156 9.28 -1.29 0.39
C LYS A 156 8.13 -0.60 1.10
N TYR A 157 6.89 -1.03 0.83
CA TYR A 157 5.70 -0.38 1.41
C TYR A 157 5.70 -0.42 2.94
N LYS A 158 5.88 -1.62 3.52
CA LYS A 158 5.93 -1.79 4.98
C LYS A 158 7.03 -0.95 5.62
N THR A 159 8.20 -0.90 4.99
CA THR A 159 9.35 -0.13 5.49
C THR A 159 9.04 1.36 5.50
N LEU A 160 8.51 1.90 4.40
CA LEU A 160 8.17 3.32 4.31
C LEU A 160 7.08 3.71 5.31
N VAL A 161 5.96 2.99 5.34
CA VAL A 161 4.84 3.31 6.23
C VAL A 161 5.28 3.29 7.69
N ARG A 162 6.08 2.30 8.10
CA ARG A 162 6.64 2.25 9.46
C ARG A 162 7.53 3.46 9.76
N SER A 163 8.43 3.81 8.84
CA SER A 163 9.31 4.98 9.01
C SER A 163 8.52 6.28 9.16
N LEU A 164 7.50 6.48 8.32
CA LEU A 164 6.61 7.64 8.39
C LEU A 164 5.84 7.69 9.72
N CYS A 165 5.28 6.57 10.15
CA CYS A 165 4.53 6.48 11.41
C CYS A 165 5.42 6.73 12.64
N THR A 166 6.64 6.18 12.69
CA THR A 166 7.60 6.48 13.75
C THR A 166 8.01 7.95 13.77
N GLY A 167 8.21 8.56 12.60
CA GLY A 167 8.50 10.00 12.48
C GLY A 167 7.35 10.89 12.98
N LEU A 168 6.11 10.39 12.97
CA LEU A 168 4.93 11.06 13.51
C LEU A 168 4.72 10.82 15.02
N GLY A 169 5.60 10.06 15.68
CA GLY A 169 5.49 9.76 17.12
C GLY A 169 4.60 8.56 17.46
N TYR A 170 4.14 7.79 16.47
CA TYR A 170 3.42 6.53 16.68
C TYR A 170 4.41 5.38 16.91
N ARG A 171 4.22 4.61 17.98
CA ARG A 171 4.97 3.38 18.28
C ARG A 171 4.12 2.16 18.01
#